data_AF-A0A4Y2ATK4-F1
#
_entry.id   AF-A0A4Y2ATK4-F1
#
_cell.length_a   1.000
_cell.length_b   1.000
_cell.length_c   1.000
_cell.angle_alpha   90.00
_cell.angle_beta   90.00
_cell.angle_gamma   90.00
#
_symmetry.space_group_name_H-M   'P 1'
#
loop_
_entity.id
_entity.type
_entity.pdbx_description
1 polymer ?
#
loop_
_entity_poly.entity_id
_entity_poly.type
_entity_poly.pdbx_seq_one_letter_code
_entity_poly.pdbx_strand_id
1 'polypeptide(L)'
;TTPTAALQVVTGLQPLYLQIQQEATNARVARARSSSKFFTLKFSPTDYESKRSGIHIHQQNFLLHNQTSFAENNRDSGAKAIYADGSKTDEGTDSDIAFSKIIE
;
A
#
# COMPACT_ATOMS: atom_id res chain seq x y z
N THR A 1 -1.02 -40.63 8.51
CA THR A 1 -1.43 -39.51 7.63
C THR A 1 -1.54 -38.26 8.48
N THR A 2 -0.91 -37.14 8.08
CA THR A 2 -1.04 -35.87 8.82
C THR A 2 -2.45 -35.31 8.61
N PRO A 3 -3.15 -34.81 9.65
CA PRO A 3 -4.51 -34.31 9.53
C PRO A 3 -4.68 -33.28 8.40
N THR A 4 -3.70 -32.40 8.21
CA THR A 4 -3.67 -31.41 7.11
C THR A 4 -3.73 -32.04 5.73
N ALA A 5 -2.99 -33.13 5.49
CA ALA A 5 -2.98 -33.82 4.21
C ALA A 5 -4.31 -34.56 3.96
N ALA A 6 -4.88 -35.18 4.99
CA ALA A 6 -6.19 -35.82 4.89
C ALA A 6 -7.29 -34.79 4.57
N LEU A 7 -7.27 -33.63 5.23
CA LEU A 7 -8.20 -32.53 4.95
C LEU A 7 -8.04 -31.98 3.54
N GLN A 8 -6.81 -31.79 3.06
CA GLN A 8 -6.55 -31.35 1.67
C GLN A 8 -7.13 -32.33 0.65
N VAL A 9 -6.98 -33.64 0.88
CA VAL A 9 -7.55 -34.68 0.01
C VAL A 9 -9.08 -34.64 0.03
N VAL A 10 -9.70 -34.53 1.21
CA VAL A 10 -11.17 -34.49 1.34
C VAL A 10 -11.76 -33.22 0.74
N THR A 11 -11.07 -32.09 0.89
CA THR A 11 -11.54 -30.78 0.40
C THR A 11 -11.16 -30.51 -1.06
N GLY A 12 -10.25 -31.30 -1.64
CA GLY A 12 -9.68 -31.04 -2.97
C GLY A 12 -8.83 -29.77 -3.04
N LEU A 13 -8.50 -29.17 -1.89
CA LEU A 13 -7.75 -27.92 -1.82
C LEU A 13 -6.28 -28.16 -2.11
N GLN A 14 -5.69 -27.27 -2.90
CA GLN A 14 -4.26 -27.31 -3.18
C GLN A 14 -3.45 -27.14 -1.88
N PRO A 15 -2.34 -27.88 -1.70
CA PRO A 15 -1.44 -27.70 -0.56
C PRO A 15 -1.03 -26.24 -0.34
N LEU A 16 -1.03 -25.82 0.92
CA LEU A 16 -0.75 -24.43 1.33
C LEU A 16 0.58 -23.90 0.76
N TYR A 17 1.62 -24.72 0.77
CA TYR A 17 2.94 -24.30 0.27
C TYR A 17 2.91 -23.93 -1.23
N LEU A 18 2.06 -24.59 -2.02
CA LEU A 18 1.90 -24.30 -3.45
C LEU A 18 1.18 -22.98 -3.67
N GLN A 19 0.14 -22.71 -2.87
CA GLN A 19 -0.60 -21.45 -2.93
C GLN A 19 0.33 -20.26 -2.64
N ILE A 20 1.15 -20.37 -1.60
CA ILE A 20 2.13 -19.34 -1.23
C ILE A 20 3.15 -19.13 -2.36
N GLN A 21 3.69 -20.21 -2.95
CA GLN A 21 4.65 -20.09 -4.06
C GLN A 21 4.02 -19.47 -5.31
N GLN A 22 2.76 -19.79 -5.60
CA GLN A 22 2.02 -19.22 -6.73
C GLN A 22 1.78 -17.73 -6.51
N GLU A 23 1.34 -17.33 -5.31
CA GLU A 23 1.11 -15.92 -4.99
C GLU A 23 2.41 -15.12 -4.99
N ALA A 24 3.49 -15.66 -4.44
CA ALA A 24 4.82 -15.04 -4.50
C ALA A 24 5.29 -14.86 -5.95
N THR A 25 5.05 -15.85 -6.82
CA THR A 25 5.36 -15.74 -8.25
C THR A 25 4.53 -14.65 -8.91
N ASN A 26 3.23 -14.60 -8.63
CA ASN A 26 2.35 -13.55 -9.14
C ASN A 26 2.81 -12.15 -8.66
N ALA A 27 3.14 -12.00 -7.38
CA ALA A 27 3.65 -10.76 -6.83
C ALA A 27 4.93 -10.30 -7.55
N ARG A 28 5.84 -11.22 -7.80
CA ARG A 28 7.11 -10.93 -8.49
C ARG A 28 6.90 -10.50 -9.93
N VAL A 29 6.04 -11.19 -10.67
CA VAL A 29 5.83 -10.95 -12.10
C VAL A 29 4.92 -9.74 -12.33
N ALA A 30 3.74 -9.72 -11.72
CA ALA A 30 2.72 -8.72 -11.99
C ALA A 30 2.93 -7.40 -11.24
N ARG A 31 3.45 -7.46 -10.00
CA ARG A 31 3.63 -6.26 -9.16
C ARG A 31 5.06 -5.73 -9.20
N ALA A 32 6.04 -6.61 -8.99
CA ALA A 32 7.46 -6.21 -8.98
C ALA A 32 8.10 -6.18 -10.37
N ARG A 33 7.37 -6.56 -11.43
CA ARG A 33 7.86 -6.59 -12.82
C ARG A 33 9.20 -7.30 -12.96
N SER A 34 9.33 -8.42 -12.27
CA SER A 34 10.53 -9.26 -12.25
C SER A 34 10.20 -10.66 -12.75
N SER A 35 11.10 -11.25 -13.54
CA SER A 35 10.90 -12.63 -13.98
C SER A 35 10.95 -13.59 -12.79
N SER A 36 10.12 -14.63 -12.84
CA SER A 36 10.07 -15.67 -11.81
C SER A 36 9.91 -17.05 -12.45
N LYS A 37 10.19 -18.09 -11.68
CA LYS A 37 10.03 -19.48 -12.07
C LYS A 37 9.07 -20.16 -11.10
N PHE A 38 8.08 -20.84 -11.64
CA PHE A 38 7.18 -21.69 -10.86
C PHE A 38 7.20 -23.08 -11.50
N PHE A 39 7.66 -24.07 -10.74
CA PHE A 39 8.05 -25.39 -11.25
C PHE A 39 9.04 -25.29 -12.42
N THR A 40 8.65 -25.72 -13.61
CA THR A 40 9.48 -25.71 -14.83
C THR A 40 9.18 -24.50 -15.71
N LEU A 41 8.10 -23.78 -15.42
CA LEU A 41 7.66 -22.64 -16.24
C LEU A 41 8.35 -21.36 -15.78
N LYS A 42 8.89 -20.62 -16.75
CA LYS A 42 9.46 -19.29 -16.56
C LYS A 42 8.40 -18.25 -16.95
N PHE A 43 8.23 -17.25 -16.11
CA PHE A 43 7.30 -16.14 -16.32
C PHE A 43 8.11 -14.86 -16.48
N SER A 44 7.95 -14.18 -17.61
CA SER A 44 8.48 -12.84 -17.82
C SER A 44 7.34 -11.81 -17.71
N PRO A 45 7.58 -10.63 -17.11
CA PRO A 45 6.61 -9.54 -17.11
C PRO A 45 6.17 -9.15 -18.53
N THR A 46 7.09 -9.24 -19.50
CA THR A 46 6.84 -8.95 -20.92
C THR A 46 5.79 -9.85 -21.57
N ASP A 47 5.53 -11.02 -21.00
CA ASP A 47 4.59 -11.99 -21.56
C ASP A 47 3.13 -11.56 -21.31
N TYR A 48 2.90 -10.67 -20.33
CA TYR A 48 1.58 -10.24 -19.88
C TYR A 48 1.41 -8.71 -19.88
N GLU A 49 2.50 -7.95 -19.85
CA GLU A 49 2.45 -6.50 -19.98
C GLU A 49 2.08 -6.11 -21.42
N SER A 50 0.91 -5.49 -21.60
CA SER A 50 0.63 -4.80 -22.85
C SER A 50 1.61 -3.64 -22.99
N LYS A 51 2.24 -3.52 -24.17
CA LYS A 51 2.97 -2.31 -24.52
C LYS A 51 1.96 -1.18 -24.51
N ARG A 52 1.98 -0.35 -23.47
CA ARG A 52 1.13 0.83 -23.40
C ARG A 52 1.55 1.72 -24.56
N SER A 53 0.73 1.79 -25.62
CA SER A 53 0.90 2.80 -26.66
C SER A 53 0.98 4.15 -25.95
N GLY A 54 1.93 5.00 -26.35
CA GLY A 54 2.14 6.30 -25.71
C GLY A 54 0.80 6.98 -25.45
N ILE A 55 0.58 7.40 -24.21
CA ILE A 55 -0.64 8.13 -23.87
C ILE A 55 -0.59 9.38 -24.73
N HIS A 56 -1.43 9.46 -25.77
CA HIS A 56 -1.67 10.70 -26.48
C HIS A 56 -2.45 11.59 -25.52
N ILE A 57 -1.73 12.18 -24.56
CA ILE A 57 -2.24 13.29 -23.78
C ILE A 57 -2.32 14.41 -24.79
N HIS A 58 -3.52 14.65 -25.33
CA HIS A 58 -3.79 15.87 -26.06
C HIS A 58 -3.48 17.01 -25.09
N GLN A 59 -2.39 17.73 -25.34
CA GLN A 59 -2.03 18.91 -24.58
C GLN A 59 -3.10 19.96 -24.86
N GLN A 60 -4.20 19.91 -24.12
CA GLN A 60 -5.12 21.02 -24.07
C GLN A 60 -4.35 22.11 -23.34
N ASN A 61 -3.93 23.13 -24.09
CA ASN A 61 -3.19 24.28 -23.62
C ASN A 61 -3.94 24.92 -22.45
N PHE A 62 -3.66 24.48 -21.23
CA PHE A 62 -4.01 25.22 -20.03
C PHE A 62 -3.12 26.45 -20.08
N LEU A 63 -3.67 27.53 -20.63
CA LEU A 63 -3.12 28.86 -20.47
C LEU A 63 -3.03 29.11 -18.97
N LEU A 64 -1.84 28.87 -18.42
CA LEU A 64 -1.44 29.26 -17.09
C LEU A 64 -1.29 30.79 -17.10
N HIS A 65 -2.39 31.50 -17.29
CA HIS A 65 -2.40 32.95 -17.19
C HIS A 65 -2.38 33.30 -15.70
N ASN A 66 -1.16 33.26 -15.14
CA ASN A 66 -0.69 34.14 -14.07
C ASN A 66 -1.76 34.56 -13.05
N GLN A 67 -2.10 33.69 -12.11
CA GLN A 67 -2.81 34.12 -10.89
C GLN A 67 -2.30 33.36 -9.66
N THR A 68 -1.04 33.58 -9.33
CA THR A 68 -0.58 33.59 -7.93
C THR A 68 0.76 34.33 -7.87
N SER A 69 0.73 35.65 -8.08
CA SER A 69 1.83 36.48 -7.57
C SER A 69 1.64 36.61 -6.06
N PHE A 70 2.58 36.10 -5.28
CA PHE A 70 2.70 36.50 -3.88
C PHE A 70 3.25 37.93 -3.88
N ALA A 71 2.37 38.91 -3.80
CA ALA A 71 2.79 40.25 -3.46
C ALA A 71 3.14 40.24 -1.97
N GLU A 72 4.41 40.45 -1.67
CA GLU A 72 4.87 40.74 -0.32
C GLU A 72 4.52 42.19 0.01
N ASN A 73 3.24 42.44 0.32
CA ASN A 73 2.82 43.70 0.92
C ASN A 73 2.93 43.55 2.43
N ASN A 74 4.13 43.91 2.92
CA ASN A 74 4.36 44.33 4.30
C ASN A 74 3.25 45.27 4.75
N ARG A 75 2.33 44.74 5.56
CA ARG A 75 1.46 45.52 6.43
C ARG A 75 1.40 44.80 7.76
N ASP A 76 2.36 45.16 8.60
CA ASP A 76 2.26 45.03 10.04
C ASP A 76 0.91 45.61 10.51
N SER A 77 -0.05 44.73 10.81
CA SER A 77 -1.28 45.11 11.49
C SER A 77 -1.96 43.87 12.07
N GLY A 78 -1.70 43.65 13.35
CA GLY A 78 -2.62 42.96 14.25
C GLY A 78 -2.46 41.45 14.30
N ALA A 79 -1.72 40.99 15.31
CA ALA A 79 -1.68 39.64 15.83
C ALA A 79 -2.98 38.85 15.56
N LYS A 80 -2.94 37.97 14.55
CA LYS A 80 -3.98 36.95 14.34
C LYS A 80 -3.53 35.70 15.08
N ALA A 81 -4.00 35.54 16.31
CA ALA A 81 -3.73 34.38 17.15
C ALA A 81 -4.18 33.10 16.41
N ILE A 82 -3.22 32.24 16.11
CA ILE A 82 -3.47 30.88 15.62
C ILE A 82 -3.80 30.05 16.86
N TYR A 83 -5.09 29.83 17.11
CA TYR A 83 -5.54 28.85 18.10
C TYR A 83 -5.41 27.45 17.49
N ALA A 84 -4.24 26.85 17.70
CA ALA A 84 -4.07 25.41 17.63
C ALA A 84 -4.23 24.85 19.06
N ASP A 85 -5.47 24.60 19.44
CA ASP A 85 -5.86 23.77 20.58
C ASP A 85 -6.35 22.45 19.92
N GLY A 86 -5.68 21.31 20.02
CA GLY A 86 -5.07 20.75 21.22
C GLY A 86 -5.87 19.50 21.62
N SER A 87 -6.02 18.52 20.73
CA SER A 87 -6.75 17.28 21.02
C SER A 87 -6.01 16.45 22.09
N LYS A 88 -6.32 16.74 23.35
CA LYS A 88 -6.08 15.88 24.50
C LYS A 88 -7.43 15.33 24.93
N THR A 89 -7.63 14.03 24.75
CA THR A 89 -8.58 13.29 25.58
C THR A 89 -7.87 12.98 26.88
N ASP A 90 -7.97 13.91 27.83
CA ASP A 90 -7.75 13.66 29.25
C ASP A 90 -9.12 13.39 29.86
N GLU A 91 -9.51 12.12 29.88
CA GLU A 91 -10.45 11.65 30.89
C GLU A 91 -10.01 10.25 31.29
N GLY A 92 -9.27 10.21 32.39
CA GLY A 92 -8.94 8.97 33.09
C GLY A 92 -10.21 8.22 33.45
N THR A 93 -10.33 7.01 32.92
CA THR A 93 -11.04 5.96 33.65
C THR A 93 -10.02 4.87 33.93
N ASP A 94 -9.57 4.92 35.17
CA ASP A 94 -8.90 3.85 35.88
C ASP A 94 -9.72 2.55 35.70
N SER A 95 -9.17 1.62 34.92
CA SER A 95 -9.59 0.22 34.96
C SER A 95 -8.39 -0.64 34.60
N ASP A 96 -7.66 -1.00 35.65
CA ASP A 96 -6.76 -2.14 35.73
C ASP A 96 -7.31 -3.34 34.95
N ILE A 97 -6.69 -3.69 33.82
CA ILE A 97 -6.54 -5.09 33.43
C ILE A 97 -5.13 -5.28 32.85
N ALA A 98 -4.20 -5.51 33.75
CA ALA A 98 -2.87 -6.03 33.43
C ALA A 98 -2.97 -7.40 32.75
N PHE A 99 -2.42 -7.53 31.55
CA PHE A 99 -1.95 -8.82 31.04
C PHE A 99 -0.48 -8.71 30.62
N SER A 100 0.35 -8.93 31.65
CA SER A 100 1.65 -9.57 31.65
C SER A 100 2.28 -9.94 30.31
N LYS A 101 3.50 -9.44 30.06
CA LYS A 101 4.60 -10.31 29.65
C LYS A 101 5.97 -9.72 30.03
N ILE A 102 6.45 -10.20 31.17
CA ILE A 102 7.89 -10.26 31.51
C ILE A 102 8.58 -11.11 30.43
N ILE A 103 9.65 -10.61 29.84
CA ILE A 103 10.79 -11.43 29.44
C ILE A 103 12.03 -10.73 29.97
N GLU A 104 12.71 -11.44 30.87
CA GLU A 104 14.06 -11.19 31.37
C GLU A 104 15.09 -11.27 30.23
#